data_AF-A0A7V9V1E5-F1
#
_entry.id   AF-A0A7V9V1E5-F1
#
_cell.length_a   1.000
_cell.length_b   1.000
_cell.length_c   1.000
_cell.angle_alpha   90.00
_cell.angle_beta   90.00
_cell.angle_gamma   90.00
#
_symmetry.space_group_name_H-M   'P 1'
#
loop_
_entity.id
_entity.type
_entity.pdbx_description
1 polymer ?
#
loop_
_entity_poly.entity_id
_entity_poly.type
_entity_poly.pdbx_seq_one_letter_code
_entity_poly.pdbx_strand_id
1 'polypeptide(L)' 'MDDESKPDPDDERPPICPACGVTMGILVDEDGTTRYVCLECGFSDGVDPG' A
#
# COMPACT_ATOMS: atom_id res chain seq x y z
N MET A 1 -32.62 9.02 -7.59
CA MET A 1 -32.33 10.00 -6.53
C MET A 1 -31.40 9.28 -5.59
N ASP A 2 -30.23 9.88 -5.36
CA ASP A 2 -29.17 9.52 -4.41
C ASP A 2 -28.48 8.18 -4.74
N ASP A 3 -27.48 8.10 -5.64
CA ASP A 3 -26.11 8.67 -5.51
C ASP A 3 -25.59 8.62 -4.06
N GLU A 4 -25.46 7.42 -3.52
CA GLU A 4 -24.67 7.19 -2.30
C GLU A 4 -23.55 6.19 -2.63
N SER A 5 -22.59 6.64 -3.44
CA SER A 5 -21.24 6.06 -3.44
C SER A 5 -20.57 6.46 -2.13
N LYS A 6 -21.01 5.82 -1.04
CA LYS A 6 -20.28 5.81 0.22
C LYS A 6 -18.93 5.18 -0.10
N PRO A 7 -17.79 5.89 -0.01
CA PRO A 7 -16.51 5.22 -0.15
C PRO A 7 -16.47 4.22 0.99
N ASP A 8 -16.50 2.93 0.66
CA ASP A 8 -16.26 1.87 1.62
C ASP A 8 -14.95 2.22 2.35
N PRO A 9 -14.94 2.31 3.69
CA PRO A 9 -13.71 2.56 4.44
C PRO A 9 -12.70 1.40 4.29
N ASP A 10 -13.13 0.30 3.67
CA ASP A 10 -12.40 -0.90 3.29
C ASP A 10 -11.95 -0.89 1.81
N ASP A 11 -11.84 0.25 1.13
CA ASP A 11 -10.96 0.35 -0.06
C ASP A 11 -9.48 0.29 0.41
N GLU A 12 -9.13 -0.75 1.19
CA GLU A 12 -7.79 -1.22 1.54
C GLU A 12 -7.09 -1.81 0.30
N ARG A 13 -7.39 -1.29 -0.90
CA ARG A 13 -6.63 -1.68 -2.08
C ARG A 13 -5.20 -1.28 -1.78
N PRO A 14 -4.25 -2.25 -1.83
CA PRO A 14 -2.88 -1.94 -1.52
C PRO A 14 -2.42 -0.81 -2.43
N PRO A 15 -1.64 0.16 -1.91
CA PRO A 15 -1.20 1.29 -2.69
C PRO A 15 -0.51 0.82 -3.96
N ILE A 16 -0.66 1.60 -5.03
CA ILE A 16 0.07 1.35 -6.26
C ILE A 16 1.48 1.91 -6.11
N CYS A 17 2.48 1.12 -6.49
CA CYS A 17 3.87 1.53 -6.48
C CYS A 17 4.07 2.73 -7.43
N PRO A 18 4.54 3.88 -6.95
CA PRO A 18 4.74 5.06 -7.79
C PRO A 18 5.87 4.90 -8.81
N ALA A 19 6.77 3.92 -8.60
CA ALA A 19 7.91 3.70 -9.50
C ALA A 19 7.54 2.91 -10.78
N CYS A 20 6.64 1.92 -10.66
CA CYS A 20 6.32 1.01 -11.77
C CYS A 20 4.82 0.86 -12.05
N GLY A 21 3.94 1.37 -11.19
CA GLY A 21 2.48 1.32 -11.40
C GLY A 21 1.83 -0.02 -11.03
N VAL A 22 2.55 -0.93 -10.37
CA VAL A 22 2.00 -2.23 -9.91
C VAL A 22 1.53 -2.15 -8.47
N THR A 23 0.61 -3.02 -8.08
CA THR A 23 0.11 -3.10 -6.70
C THR A 23 1.22 -3.48 -5.71
N MET A 24 1.36 -2.73 -4.62
CA MET A 24 2.34 -3.02 -3.58
C MET A 24 1.88 -4.20 -2.72
N GLY A 25 2.85 -5.00 -2.27
CA GLY A 25 2.64 -6.03 -1.26
C GLY A 25 2.71 -5.44 0.14
N ILE A 26 2.04 -6.11 1.08
CA ILE A 26 2.07 -5.80 2.51
C ILE A 26 3.02 -6.79 3.19
N LEU A 27 4.05 -6.30 3.86
CA LEU A 27 4.90 -7.08 4.73
C LEU A 27 4.62 -6.71 6.18
N VAL A 28 4.53 -7.71 7.04
CA VAL A 28 4.39 -7.52 8.49
C VAL A 28 5.65 -8.05 9.14
N ASP A 29 6.39 -7.16 9.82
CA ASP A 29 7.59 -7.52 10.56
C ASP A 29 7.27 -8.27 11.86
N GLU A 30 8.30 -8.87 12.48
CA GLU A 30 8.19 -9.55 13.77
C GLU A 30 7.69 -8.61 14.89
N ASP A 31 7.96 -7.31 14.78
CA ASP A 31 7.47 -6.27 15.69
C ASP A 31 6.00 -5.86 15.44
N GLY A 32 5.33 -6.45 14.44
CA GLY A 32 3.97 -6.10 14.04
C GLY A 32 3.87 -4.82 13.20
N THR A 33 5.00 -4.28 12.75
CA THR A 33 5.02 -3.12 11.84
C THR A 33 4.62 -3.56 10.45
N THR A 34 3.66 -2.86 9.85
CA THR A 34 3.22 -3.11 8.48
C THR A 34 3.96 -2.18 7.53
N ARG A 35 4.65 -2.73 6.53
CA ARG A 35 5.36 -1.98 5.49
C ARG A 35 4.80 -2.32 4.12
N TYR A 36 4.69 -1.31 3.26
CA TYR A 36 4.33 -1.51 1.87
C TYR A 36 5.60 -1.61 1.02
N VAL A 37 5.72 -2.68 0.24
CA VAL A 37 6.85 -2.88 -0.68
C VAL A 37 6.38 -3.38 -2.04
N CYS A 38 6.95 -2.79 -3.08
CA CYS A 38 6.82 -3.26 -4.45
C CYS A 38 7.63 -4.55 -4.63
N LEU A 39 6.95 -5.69 -4.78
CA LEU A 39 7.60 -6.98 -5.02
C LEU A 39 8.21 -7.12 -6.43
N GLU A 40 7.82 -6.24 -7.35
CA GLU A 40 8.34 -6.23 -8.73
C GLU A 40 9.66 -5.46 -8.84
N CYS A 41 9.78 -4.36 -8.11
CA CYS A 41 10.81 -3.34 -8.30
C CYS A 41 11.65 -3.05 -7.05
N GLY A 42 11.22 -3.55 -5.88
CA GLY A 42 11.89 -3.34 -4.59
C GLY A 42 11.66 -1.97 -3.94
N PHE A 43 10.79 -1.14 -4.50
CA PHE A 43 10.44 0.17 -3.91
C PHE A 43 9.62 0.01 -2.62
N SER A 44 10.05 0.63 -1.52
CA SER A 44 9.32 0.70 -0.25
C SER A 44 9.27 2.13 0.25
N ASP A 45 8.10 2.58 0.74
CA ASP A 45 7.90 3.97 1.16
C ASP A 45 8.46 4.28 2.56
N GLY A 46 8.87 3.24 3.31
CA GLY A 46 9.35 3.33 4.69
C GLY A 46 10.87 3.33 4.88
N VAL A 47 11.67 3.65 3.85
CA VAL A 47 13.12 3.82 4.02
C VAL A 47 13.44 5.31 4.18
N ASP A 48 13.36 5.80 5.41
CA ASP A 48 14.10 7.01 5.79
C ASP A 48 15.51 6.53 6.18
N PRO A 49 16.57 6.83 5.39
CA PRO A 49 17.93 6.46 5.74
C PRO A 49 18.43 7.41 6.82
N GLY A 50 18.10 7.11 8.08
CA GLY A 50 18.69 7.74 9.28
C GLY A 50 20.01 7.09 9.68
#